data_AF-D4CCG8-F1
#
_entry.id   AF-D4CCG8-F1
#
_cell.length_a   1.000
_cell.length_b   1.000
_cell.length_c   1.000
_cell.angle_alpha   90.00
_cell.angle_beta   90.00
_cell.angle_gamma   90.00
#
_symmetry.space_group_name_H-M   'P 1'
#
loop_
_entity.id
_entity.type
_entity.pdbx_description
1 polymer ?
#
loop_
_entity_poly.entity_id
_entity_poly.type
_entity_poly.pdbx_seq_one_letter_code
_entity_poly.pdbx_strand_id
1 'polypeptide(L)'
;MEYSNHCAVYGIRYFNVIFYLLAETEMDSYKINLLGEQIENGRSIKMRDIHMWCLSQNICYKTIFKYRRDFPIRANIWNFYSYCRFMLEKHWNTIK
;
A
#
# COMPACT_ATOMS: atom_id res chain seq x y z
N MET A 1 -12.34 -7.34 -28.11
CA MET A 1 -11.31 -6.49 -27.48
C MET A 1 -10.59 -7.38 -26.50
N GLU A 2 -9.44 -7.91 -26.90
CA GLU A 2 -8.61 -8.76 -26.05
C GLU A 2 -7.94 -7.87 -25.01
N TYR A 3 -8.37 -7.99 -23.75
CA TYR A 3 -7.68 -7.37 -22.62
C TYR A 3 -6.36 -8.11 -22.43
N SER A 4 -5.28 -7.53 -22.94
CA SER A 4 -3.92 -8.03 -22.71
C SER A 4 -3.67 -8.12 -21.21
N ASN A 5 -3.28 -9.31 -20.75
CA ASN A 5 -2.99 -9.69 -19.36
C ASN A 5 -1.76 -8.97 -18.74
N HIS A 6 -1.61 -7.67 -18.95
CA HIS A 6 -0.51 -6.88 -18.40
C HIS A 6 -1.00 -6.04 -17.22
N CYS A 7 -1.18 -6.71 -16.07
CA CYS A 7 -1.37 -6.00 -14.82
C CYS A 7 -0.03 -5.38 -14.38
N ALA A 8 0.05 -4.06 -14.32
CA ALA A 8 1.22 -3.36 -13.82
C ALA A 8 1.22 -3.35 -12.28
N VAL A 9 2.38 -3.52 -11.66
CA VAL A 9 2.52 -3.58 -10.20
C VAL A 9 3.35 -2.41 -9.70
N TYR A 10 2.77 -1.62 -8.80
CA TYR A 10 3.40 -0.45 -8.20
C TYR A 10 3.70 -0.69 -6.72
N GLY A 11 4.88 -0.27 -6.27
CA GLY A 11 5.34 -0.49 -4.89
C GLY A 11 5.41 0.80 -4.08
N ILE A 12 4.52 0.99 -3.10
CA ILE A 12 4.62 2.09 -2.12
C ILE A 12 5.23 1.54 -0.83
N ARG A 13 6.36 2.11 -0.39
CA ARG A 13 7.05 1.70 0.83
C ARG A 13 6.66 2.59 2.01
N TYR A 14 6.15 1.97 3.07
CA TYR A 14 5.88 2.61 4.36
C TYR A 14 6.71 1.91 5.45
N PHE A 15 7.84 2.50 5.83
CA PHE A 15 8.84 1.89 6.73
C PHE A 15 9.27 0.47 6.30
N ASN A 16 8.80 -0.55 7.02
CA ASN A 16 9.06 -1.97 6.80
C ASN A 16 7.95 -2.66 6.00
N VAL A 17 6.88 -1.95 5.65
CA VAL A 17 5.74 -2.50 4.92
C VAL A 17 5.81 -2.01 3.48
N ILE A 18 5.58 -2.92 2.53
CA ILE A 18 5.44 -2.59 1.12
C ILE A 18 4.00 -2.86 0.70
N PHE A 19 3.37 -1.87 0.09
CA PHE A 19 2.09 -1.97 -0.60
C PHE A 19 2.35 -2.21 -2.07
N TYR A 20 1.91 -3.36 -2.58
CA TYR A 20 1.90 -3.69 -4.01
C TYR A 20 0.52 -3.39 -4.56
N LEU A 21 0.38 -2.30 -5.29
CA LEU A 21 -0.85 -1.89 -5.96
C LEU A 21 -0.88 -2.53 -7.34
N LEU A 22 -2.01 -3.11 -7.69
CA LEU A 22 -2.26 -3.78 -8.96
C LEU A 22 -3.04 -2.81 -9.85
N ALA A 23 -2.44 -2.38 -10.95
CA ALA A 23 -3.10 -1.57 -11.96
C ALA A 23 -3.58 -2.49 -13.09
N GLU A 24 -4.89 -2.55 -13.28
CA GLU A 24 -5.52 -3.32 -14.35
C GLU A 24 -5.76 -2.46 -15.59
N THR A 25 -5.95 -1.14 -15.39
CA THR A 25 -6.17 -0.18 -16.46
C THR A 25 -5.07 0.88 -16.53
N GLU A 26 -4.96 1.56 -17.68
CA GLU A 26 -4.10 2.74 -17.83
C GLU A 26 -4.52 3.88 -16.88
N MET A 27 -5.83 4.01 -16.60
CA MET A 27 -6.33 4.98 -15.62
C MET A 27 -5.86 4.67 -14.20
N ASP A 28 -5.81 3.39 -13.81
CA ASP A 28 -5.27 3.02 -12.49
C ASP A 28 -3.79 3.37 -12.40
N SER A 29 -3.04 3.09 -13.46
CA SER A 29 -1.63 3.44 -13.56
C SER A 29 -1.41 4.96 -13.41
N TYR A 30 -2.22 5.78 -14.09
CA TYR A 30 -2.20 7.24 -13.97
C TYR A 30 -2.50 7.71 -12.54
N LYS A 31 -3.57 7.17 -11.92
CA LYS A 31 -3.94 7.52 -10.54
C LYS A 31 -2.86 7.16 -9.53
N ILE A 32 -2.23 5.99 -9.69
CA ILE A 32 -1.14 5.53 -8.81
C ILE A 32 0.09 6.42 -8.98
N ASN A 33 0.44 6.80 -10.20
CA ASN A 33 1.55 7.73 -10.45
C ASN A 33 1.29 9.09 -9.79
N LEU A 34 0.08 9.64 -9.93
CA LEU A 34 -0.29 10.89 -9.26
C LEU A 34 -0.20 10.77 -7.74
N LEU A 35 -0.63 9.64 -7.16
CA LEU A 35 -0.46 9.39 -5.72
C LEU A 35 1.03 9.38 -5.33
N GLY A 36 1.87 8.75 -6.14
CA GLY A 36 3.33 8.73 -5.97
C GLY A 36 3.93 10.14 -5.92
N GLU A 37 3.60 10.98 -6.90
CA GLU A 37 4.04 12.38 -6.94
C GLU A 37 3.62 13.16 -5.69
N GLN A 38 2.39 12.95 -5.20
CA GLN A 38 1.93 13.63 -3.97
C GLN A 38 2.74 13.20 -2.75
N ILE A 39 3.10 11.92 -2.64
CA ILE A 39 3.96 11.41 -1.56
C ILE A 39 5.37 12.00 -1.66
N GLU A 40 5.93 12.05 -2.87
CA GLU A 40 7.26 12.62 -3.13
C GLU A 40 7.31 14.12 -2.82
N ASN A 41 6.22 14.85 -3.09
CA ASN A 41 6.04 16.26 -2.73
C ASN A 41 5.83 16.50 -1.22
N GLY A 42 6.00 15.49 -0.37
CA GLY A 42 6.01 15.63 1.08
C GLY A 42 4.66 15.40 1.75
N ARG A 43 3.65 14.88 1.03
CA ARG A 43 2.39 14.48 1.67
C ARG A 43 2.65 13.34 2.65
N SER A 44 2.42 13.61 3.94
CA SER A 44 2.43 12.57 4.96
C SER A 44 1.24 11.64 4.77
N ILE A 45 1.50 10.37 4.50
CA ILE A 45 0.49 9.33 4.27
C ILE A 45 0.76 8.16 5.22
N LYS A 46 -0.25 7.75 6.00
CA LYS A 46 -0.21 6.56 6.86
C LYS A 46 -0.74 5.33 6.10
N MET A 47 -0.47 4.12 6.62
CA MET A 47 -1.00 2.87 6.05
C MET A 47 -2.52 2.86 5.86
N ARG A 48 -3.26 3.45 6.80
CA ARG A 48 -4.72 3.60 6.71
C ARG A 48 -5.13 4.50 5.55
N ASP A 49 -4.39 5.58 5.31
CA ASP A 49 -4.69 6.52 4.23
C ASP A 49 -4.48 5.85 2.87
N ILE A 50 -3.39 5.06 2.71
CA ILE A 50 -3.15 4.25 1.50
C ILE A 50 -4.31 3.26 1.31
N HIS A 51 -4.71 2.55 2.36
CA HIS A 51 -5.81 1.60 2.29
C HIS A 51 -7.14 2.25 1.86
N MET A 52 -7.51 3.36 2.49
CA MET A 52 -8.75 4.07 2.17
C MET A 52 -8.71 4.65 0.76
N TRP A 53 -7.55 5.16 0.33
CA TRP A 53 -7.37 5.63 -1.03
C TRP A 53 -7.57 4.50 -2.04
N CYS A 54 -6.93 3.34 -1.85
CA CYS A 54 -7.10 2.18 -2.72
C CYS A 54 -8.57 1.73 -2.78
N LEU A 55 -9.28 1.70 -1.64
CA LEU A 55 -10.71 1.37 -1.60
C LEU A 55 -11.54 2.39 -2.41
N SER A 56 -11.30 3.69 -2.22
CA SER A 56 -12.04 4.74 -2.93
C SER A 56 -11.81 4.76 -4.45
N GLN A 57 -10.64 4.30 -4.89
CA GLN A 57 -10.28 4.21 -6.30
C GLN A 57 -10.60 2.84 -6.92
N ASN A 58 -11.07 1.89 -6.12
CA ASN A 58 -11.29 0.50 -6.50
C ASN A 58 -10.03 -0.22 -7.02
N ILE A 59 -8.87 0.08 -6.42
CA ILE A 59 -7.56 -0.49 -6.79
C ILE A 59 -7.22 -1.65 -5.86
N CYS A 60 -7.00 -2.82 -6.44
CA CYS A 60 -6.54 -4.00 -5.73
C CYS A 60 -5.10 -3.82 -5.22
N TYR A 61 -4.82 -4.28 -4.01
CA TYR A 61 -3.46 -4.22 -3.46
C TYR A 61 -3.15 -5.37 -2.50
N LYS A 62 -1.86 -5.70 -2.39
CA LYS A 62 -1.30 -6.63 -1.40
C LYS A 62 -0.31 -5.89 -0.50
N THR A 63 -0.19 -6.31 0.75
CA THR A 63 0.80 -5.75 1.68
C THR A 63 1.73 -6.84 2.18
N ILE A 64 3.02 -6.52 2.31
CA ILE A 64 4.04 -7.43 2.83
C ILE A 64 4.92 -6.67 3.81
N PHE A 65 5.08 -7.20 5.01
CA PHE A 65 6.10 -6.75 5.96
C PHE A 65 7.46 -7.37 5.60
N LYS A 66 8.51 -6.55 5.58
CA LYS A 66 9.89 -6.96 5.39
C LYS A 66 10.73 -6.50 6.59
N TYR A 67 11.39 -7.44 7.25
CA TYR A 67 12.39 -7.12 8.25
C TYR A 67 13.56 -6.37 7.60
N ARG A 68 14.03 -5.30 8.26
CA ARG A 68 15.07 -4.42 7.77
C ARG A 68 16.23 -4.41 8.74
N ARG A 69 17.38 -4.95 8.30
CA ARG A 69 18.61 -5.03 9.12
C ARG A 69 19.21 -3.65 9.41
N ASP A 70 18.89 -2.66 8.58
CA ASP A 70 19.29 -1.26 8.74
C ASP A 70 18.49 -0.52 9.83
N PHE A 71 17.42 -1.13 10.36
CA PHE A 71 16.63 -0.56 11.45
C PHE A 71 16.98 -1.22 12.79
N PRO A 72 16.95 -0.47 13.91
CA PRO A 72 17.05 -1.06 15.24
C PRO A 72 15.99 -2.16 15.44
N ILE A 73 16.31 -3.19 16.23
CA ILE A 73 15.37 -4.30 16.51
C ILE A 73 14.05 -3.76 17.07
N ARG A 74 14.11 -2.80 18.00
CA ARG A 74 12.92 -2.15 18.56
C ARG A 74 12.04 -1.49 17.49
N ALA A 75 12.65 -0.84 16.50
CA ALA A 75 11.92 -0.22 15.40
C ALA A 75 11.26 -1.28 14.49
N ASN A 76 11.96 -2.38 14.18
CA ASN A 76 11.38 -3.51 13.45
C ASN A 76 10.16 -4.10 14.17
N ILE A 77 10.27 -4.33 15.49
CA ILE A 77 9.16 -4.84 16.32
C ILE A 77 7.98 -3.87 16.30
N TRP A 78 8.24 -2.57 16.46
CA TRP A 78 7.19 -1.55 16.44
C TRP A 78 6.49 -1.47 15.07
N ASN A 79 7.26 -1.54 13.99
CA ASN A 79 6.72 -1.55 12.63
C ASN A 79 5.90 -2.82 12.36
N PHE A 80 6.33 -3.97 12.89
CA PHE A 80 5.58 -5.22 12.79
C PHE A 80 4.26 -5.15 13.58
N TYR A 81 4.31 -4.67 14.82
CA TYR A 81 3.11 -4.45 15.64
C TYR A 81 2.12 -3.51 14.94
N SER A 82 2.59 -2.39 14.40
CA SER A 82 1.78 -1.42 13.66
C SER A 82 1.14 -2.04 12.42
N TYR A 83 1.86 -2.92 11.71
CA TYR A 83 1.34 -3.66 10.56
C TYR A 83 0.25 -4.67 10.97
N CYS A 84 0.48 -5.46 12.02
CA CYS A 84 -0.52 -6.40 12.54
C CYS A 84 -1.80 -5.68 12.96
N ARG A 85 -1.68 -4.55 13.67
CA ARG A 85 -2.83 -3.71 14.03
C ARG A 85 -3.60 -3.24 12.80
N PHE A 86 -2.91 -2.74 11.77
CA PHE A 86 -3.53 -2.33 10.52
C PHE A 86 -4.28 -3.49 9.84
N MET A 87 -3.70 -4.69 9.81
CA MET A 87 -4.34 -5.88 9.22
C MET A 87 -5.62 -6.28 9.98
N LEU A 88 -5.61 -6.19 11.31
CA LEU A 88 -6.79 -6.43 12.13
C LEU A 88 -7.89 -5.40 11.87
N GLU A 89 -7.54 -4.11 11.83
CA GLU A 89 -8.47 -3.03 11.52
C GLU A 89 -9.10 -3.20 10.13
N LYS A 90 -8.30 -3.57 9.12
CA LYS A 90 -8.79 -3.89 7.77
C LYS A 90 -9.79 -5.05 7.78
N HIS A 91 -9.45 -6.15 8.47
CA HIS A 91 -10.31 -7.32 8.53
C HIS A 91 -11.65 -7.01 9.22
N TRP A 92 -11.60 -6.28 10.34
CA TRP A 92 -12.79 -5.87 11.08
C TRP A 92 -13.75 -5.02 10.23
N ASN A 93 -13.21 -4.06 9.46
CA ASN A 93 -14.01 -3.20 8.59
C ASN A 93 -14.57 -3.92 7.35
N THR A 94 -14.07 -5.12 7.03
CA THR A 94 -14.59 -5.93 5.92
C THR A 94 -15.80 -6.78 6.33
N ILE A 95 -15.94 -7.06 7.64
CA ILE A 95 -17.01 -7.92 8.19
C ILE A 95 -18.29 -7.12 8.51
N LYS A 96 -18.17 -5.79 8.65
CA LYS A 96 -19.27 -4.89 9.03
C LYS A 96 -19.88 -4.22 7.80
#